data_AF-A0AA85BHS3-F1
#
_entry.id   AF-A0AA85BHS3-F1
#
_cell.length_a   1.000
_cell.length_b   1.000
_cell.length_c   1.000
_cell.angle_alpha   90.00
_cell.angle_beta   90.00
_cell.angle_gamma   90.00
#
_symmetry.space_group_name_H-M   'P 1'
#
loop_
_entity.id
_entity.type
_entity.pdbx_description
1 polymer ?
#
loop_
_entity_poly.entity_id
_entity_poly.type
_entity_poly.pdbx_seq_one_letter_code
_entity_poly.pdbx_strand_id
1 'polypeptide(L)'
;MDTPELTEYESVPSIRVHKRETKHRIFVNRSLQLDKIKFFGFDMDYTLAQYKSPQYEELAFNIIKNRLIKLGYPPKTSDFVYDPSFPLRGLWFDRLYGTLLKMDQFGNILSCLRGFNFIQREELRSMYPNKFVKYDEKRIEIMNTLFSLPETYILSCIIHMFVNDPDYIKVEHGVKKGSLYMSYASIYEDVRTACDWMHRGELKQRTLANISEYVERDPRLCTLLDRLRVNGAKVFLLTNSDFEYSHVSCFPLFLPWKIKY
;
A
#
# COMPACT_ATOMS: atom_id res chain seq x y z
N MET A 1 -18.29 -14.44 -50.94
CA MET A 1 -19.29 -14.60 -49.87
C MET A 1 -18.58 -14.98 -48.58
N ASP A 2 -18.20 -14.11 -47.67
CA ASP A 2 -17.86 -12.69 -47.71
C ASP A 2 -16.91 -12.51 -46.52
N THR A 3 -15.77 -11.87 -46.75
CA THR A 3 -14.87 -11.41 -45.69
C THR A 3 -15.58 -10.30 -44.92
N PRO A 4 -15.65 -10.34 -43.57
CA PRO A 4 -16.25 -9.23 -42.83
C PRO A 4 -15.35 -8.00 -42.97
N GLU A 5 -15.92 -6.93 -43.52
CA GLU A 5 -15.29 -5.61 -43.63
C GLU A 5 -14.93 -5.08 -42.24
N LEU A 6 -13.69 -4.61 -42.12
CA LEU A 6 -13.24 -3.79 -41.00
C LEU A 6 -13.99 -2.46 -41.08
N THR A 7 -14.93 -2.24 -40.16
CA THR A 7 -15.60 -0.95 -40.03
C THR A 7 -14.57 0.13 -39.69
N GLU A 8 -14.46 1.12 -40.57
CA GLU A 8 -13.67 2.33 -40.37
C GLU A 8 -14.13 3.04 -39.10
N TYR A 9 -13.22 3.21 -38.14
CA TYR A 9 -13.44 4.11 -37.02
C TYR A 9 -13.44 5.54 -37.55
N GLU A 10 -14.62 6.13 -37.72
CA GLU A 10 -14.77 7.56 -38.02
C GLU A 10 -13.97 8.39 -37.00
N SER A 11 -13.05 9.20 -37.51
CA SER A 11 -12.23 10.11 -36.70
C SER A 11 -13.10 11.26 -36.18
N VAL A 12 -13.64 11.12 -34.97
CA VAL A 12 -14.35 12.21 -34.28
C VAL A 12 -13.36 13.38 -34.09
N PRO A 13 -13.69 14.61 -34.53
CA PRO A 13 -12.80 15.75 -34.41
C PRO A 13 -12.46 16.01 -32.93
N SER A 14 -11.17 16.16 -32.66
CA SER A 14 -10.63 16.42 -31.32
C SER A 14 -11.08 17.79 -30.82
N ILE A 15 -12.20 17.85 -30.12
CA ILE A 15 -12.50 18.98 -29.23
C ILE A 15 -11.39 18.97 -28.18
N ARG A 16 -10.55 20.02 -28.15
CA ARG A 16 -9.56 20.22 -27.09
C ARG A 16 -10.28 20.51 -25.78
N VAL A 17 -10.73 19.46 -25.11
CA VAL A 17 -11.28 19.55 -23.77
C VAL A 17 -10.13 19.84 -22.82
N HIS A 18 -10.03 21.08 -22.34
CA HIS A 18 -9.17 21.38 -21.22
C HIS A 18 -9.72 20.68 -19.98
N LYS A 19 -9.07 19.60 -19.55
CA LYS A 19 -9.37 18.91 -18.29
C LYS A 19 -8.97 19.79 -17.10
N ARG A 20 -9.79 20.81 -16.81
CA ARG A 20 -9.56 21.80 -15.74
C ARG A 20 -9.98 21.30 -14.37
N GLU A 21 -10.89 20.33 -14.32
CA GLU A 21 -11.28 19.66 -13.07
C GLU A 21 -10.07 18.96 -12.45
N THR A 22 -9.84 19.21 -11.16
CA THR A 22 -8.68 18.70 -10.42
C THR A 22 -8.61 17.17 -10.44
N LYS A 23 -9.76 16.48 -10.39
CA LYS A 23 -9.88 15.01 -10.44
C LYS A 23 -9.39 14.39 -11.76
N HIS A 24 -9.31 15.16 -12.84
CA HIS A 24 -8.94 14.68 -14.17
C HIS A 24 -7.66 15.31 -14.72
N ARG A 25 -6.95 16.06 -13.87
CA ARG A 25 -5.80 16.87 -14.26
C ARG A 25 -4.49 16.12 -14.02
N ILE A 26 -3.56 16.24 -14.96
CA ILE A 26 -2.15 15.85 -14.76
C ILE A 26 -1.42 17.05 -14.17
N PHE A 27 -0.85 16.90 -12.97
CA PHE A 27 -0.06 17.94 -12.32
C PHE A 27 1.38 17.96 -12.86
N VAL A 28 2.00 19.13 -12.87
CA VAL A 28 3.31 19.35 -13.49
C VAL A 28 4.25 20.02 -12.50
N ASN A 29 5.25 19.28 -12.02
CA ASN A 29 6.34 19.83 -11.20
C ASN A 29 7.49 20.38 -12.08
N ARG A 30 7.73 19.74 -13.23
CA ARG A 30 8.74 20.13 -14.23
C ARG A 30 8.14 19.99 -15.63
N SER A 31 8.45 20.92 -16.52
CA SER A 31 7.96 20.89 -17.89
C SER A 31 8.41 19.62 -18.63
N LEU A 32 7.48 18.97 -19.32
CA LEU A 32 7.70 17.74 -20.08
C LEU A 32 7.07 17.88 -21.48
N GLN A 33 7.86 17.63 -22.52
CA GLN A 33 7.42 17.63 -23.91
C GLN A 33 7.04 16.20 -24.33
N LEU A 34 5.73 15.90 -24.36
CA LEU A 34 5.23 14.53 -24.60
C LEU A 34 5.52 14.01 -26.01
N ASP A 35 5.65 14.90 -27.00
CA ASP A 35 6.04 14.60 -28.38
C ASP A 35 7.46 14.00 -28.50
N LYS A 36 8.32 14.25 -27.51
CA LYS A 36 9.68 13.69 -27.45
C LYS A 36 9.75 12.31 -26.80
N ILE A 37 8.65 11.83 -26.21
CA ILE A 37 8.62 10.56 -25.47
C ILE A 37 8.36 9.39 -26.42
N LYS A 38 9.31 8.46 -26.50
CA LYS A 38 9.22 7.28 -27.38
C LYS A 38 8.76 6.00 -26.69
N PHE A 39 8.91 5.93 -25.37
CA PHE A 39 8.63 4.74 -24.57
C PHE A 39 7.74 5.12 -23.37
N PHE A 40 6.69 4.34 -23.15
CA PHE A 40 5.81 4.44 -21.99
C PHE A 40 5.88 3.13 -21.21
N GLY A 41 6.52 3.19 -20.06
CA GLY A 41 6.61 2.08 -19.11
C GLY A 41 5.51 2.18 -18.06
N PHE A 42 4.90 1.05 -17.73
CA PHE A 42 3.92 0.94 -16.68
C PHE A 42 4.39 -0.05 -15.63
N ASP A 43 4.13 0.26 -14.35
CA ASP A 43 4.05 -0.72 -13.28
C ASP A 43 2.62 -1.29 -13.24
N MET A 44 2.41 -2.42 -12.56
CA MET A 44 1.11 -3.05 -12.45
C MET A 44 0.35 -2.64 -11.19
N ASP A 45 0.87 -3.03 -10.02
CA ASP A 45 0.18 -2.92 -8.74
C ASP A 45 0.01 -1.45 -8.32
N TYR A 46 -1.23 -1.05 -7.99
CA TYR A 46 -1.62 0.33 -7.70
C TYR A 46 -1.32 1.35 -8.83
N THR A 47 -0.96 0.90 -10.03
CA THR A 47 -0.75 1.74 -11.22
C THR A 47 -1.76 1.40 -12.31
N LEU A 48 -1.69 0.19 -12.86
CA LEU A 48 -2.68 -0.33 -13.82
C LEU A 48 -3.80 -1.08 -13.09
N ALA A 49 -3.45 -1.95 -12.15
CA ALA A 49 -4.36 -2.65 -11.26
C ALA A 49 -4.55 -1.81 -10.00
N GLN A 50 -5.56 -0.95 -10.01
CA GLN A 50 -5.94 -0.18 -8.82
C GLN A 50 -6.81 -1.04 -7.92
N TYR A 51 -6.33 -1.31 -6.71
CA TYR A 51 -7.11 -2.06 -5.73
C TYR A 51 -8.19 -1.19 -5.08
N LYS A 52 -9.34 -1.78 -4.79
CA LYS A 52 -10.48 -1.10 -4.16
C LYS A 52 -10.23 -0.91 -2.67
N SER A 53 -10.36 0.33 -2.23
CA SER A 53 -10.29 0.71 -0.81
C SER A 53 -11.69 0.91 -0.25
N PRO A 54 -12.00 0.38 0.97
CA PRO A 54 -11.07 -0.27 1.91
C PRO A 54 -11.01 -1.81 1.78
N GLN A 55 -11.69 -2.41 0.80
CA GLN A 55 -11.92 -3.85 0.73
C GLN A 55 -10.60 -4.64 0.65
N TYR A 56 -9.63 -4.16 -0.13
CA TYR A 56 -8.36 -4.84 -0.31
C TYR A 56 -7.48 -4.75 0.93
N GLU A 57 -7.42 -3.57 1.56
CA GLU A 57 -6.70 -3.36 2.81
C GLU A 57 -7.29 -4.18 3.95
N GLU A 58 -8.62 -4.26 4.04
CA GLU A 58 -9.32 -5.06 5.04
C GLU A 58 -9.09 -6.56 4.84
N LEU A 59 -9.08 -7.04 3.59
CA LEU A 59 -8.70 -8.42 3.28
C LEU A 59 -7.29 -8.73 3.80
N ALA A 60 -6.31 -7.89 3.45
CA ALA A 60 -4.93 -8.06 3.88
C ALA A 60 -4.80 -8.02 5.41
N PHE A 61 -5.44 -7.04 6.06
CA PHE A 61 -5.48 -6.92 7.51
C PHE A 61 -6.00 -8.19 8.19
N ASN A 62 -7.12 -8.73 7.71
CA ASN A 62 -7.72 -9.94 8.26
C ASN A 62 -6.82 -11.18 8.07
N ILE A 63 -6.12 -11.30 6.95
CA ILE A 63 -5.14 -12.37 6.74
C ILE A 63 -4.00 -12.28 7.76
N ILE A 64 -3.42 -11.09 7.93
CA ILE A 64 -2.31 -10.85 8.86
C ILE A 64 -2.76 -11.12 10.30
N LYS A 65 -3.92 -10.59 10.71
CA LYS A 65 -4.53 -10.81 12.02
C LYS A 65 -4.64 -12.31 12.33
N ASN A 66 -5.21 -13.08 11.41
CA ASN A 66 -5.37 -14.52 11.58
C ASN A 66 -4.03 -15.26 11.61
N ARG A 67 -3.03 -14.80 10.85
CA ARG A 67 -1.67 -15.38 10.89
C ARG A 67 -1.00 -15.15 12.24
N LEU A 68 -1.10 -13.96 12.81
CA LEU A 68 -0.51 -13.61 14.10
C LEU A 68 -1.14 -14.42 15.25
N ILE A 69 -2.46 -14.61 15.25
CA ILE A 69 -3.15 -15.48 16.22
C ILE A 69 -2.59 -16.90 16.15
N LYS A 70 -2.39 -17.44 14.94
CA LYS A 70 -1.77 -18.77 14.74
C LYS A 70 -0.32 -18.84 15.22
N LEU A 71 0.41 -17.72 15.22
CA LEU A 71 1.78 -17.62 15.74
C LEU A 71 1.83 -17.49 17.27
N GLY A 72 0.68 -17.41 17.95
CA GLY A 72 0.59 -17.36 19.40
C GLY A 72 0.33 -15.98 19.98
N TYR A 73 -0.01 -14.98 19.16
CA TYR A 73 -0.50 -13.70 19.69
C TYR A 73 -1.81 -13.90 20.49
N PRO A 74 -2.09 -13.04 21.49
CA PRO A 74 -3.23 -13.22 22.38
C PRO A 74 -4.56 -13.37 21.63
N PRO A 75 -5.49 -14.23 22.11
CA PRO A 75 -6.78 -14.44 21.46
C PRO A 75 -7.58 -13.16 21.24
N LYS A 76 -7.47 -12.17 22.15
CA LYS A 76 -8.08 -10.83 22.03
C LYS A 76 -7.76 -10.11 20.70
N THR A 77 -6.67 -10.51 20.01
CA THR A 77 -6.31 -10.03 18.67
C THR A 77 -7.43 -10.30 17.64
N SER A 78 -8.31 -11.29 17.86
CA SER A 78 -9.45 -11.58 16.98
C SER A 78 -10.40 -10.40 16.80
N ASP A 79 -10.51 -9.58 17.84
CA ASP A 79 -11.50 -8.51 17.96
C ASP A 79 -11.11 -7.26 17.17
N PHE A 80 -9.89 -7.23 16.62
CA PHE A 80 -9.45 -6.10 15.82
C PHE A 80 -10.24 -6.03 14.49
N VAL A 81 -10.72 -4.82 14.19
CA VAL A 81 -11.44 -4.47 12.96
C VAL A 81 -10.64 -3.40 12.24
N TYR A 82 -10.47 -3.56 10.93
CA TYR A 82 -9.74 -2.59 10.12
C TYR A 82 -10.49 -1.25 10.06
N ASP A 83 -9.80 -0.16 10.40
CA ASP A 83 -10.33 1.19 10.25
C ASP A 83 -9.50 1.96 9.21
N PRO A 84 -10.06 2.23 8.01
CA PRO A 84 -9.33 2.93 6.96
C PRO A 84 -9.07 4.41 7.26
N SER A 85 -9.69 4.98 8.31
CA SER A 85 -9.52 6.39 8.66
C SER A 85 -8.21 6.69 9.42
N PHE A 86 -7.59 5.66 9.99
CA PHE A 86 -6.37 5.82 10.80
C PHE A 86 -5.06 5.80 9.99
N PRO A 87 -4.74 4.74 9.21
CA PRO A 87 -3.40 4.63 8.65
C PRO A 87 -3.18 5.65 7.54
N LEU A 88 -2.05 6.35 7.61
CA LEU A 88 -1.60 7.27 6.58
C LEU A 88 -0.34 6.74 5.91
N ARG A 89 -0.28 6.85 4.58
CA ARG A 89 0.93 6.51 3.84
C ARG A 89 2.05 7.50 4.15
N GLY A 90 3.27 6.98 4.28
CA GLY A 90 4.49 7.74 4.53
C GLY A 90 4.82 7.94 6.01
N LEU A 91 4.12 7.26 6.93
CA LEU A 91 4.49 7.25 8.34
C LEU A 91 5.80 6.50 8.56
N TRP A 92 6.55 6.95 9.56
CA TRP A 92 7.77 6.29 10.00
C TRP A 92 7.46 5.46 11.23
N PHE A 93 7.79 4.17 11.21
CA PHE A 93 7.67 3.32 12.38
C PHE A 93 9.04 3.20 13.06
N ASP A 94 9.13 3.67 14.31
CA ASP A 94 10.33 3.52 15.13
C ASP A 94 10.28 2.21 15.92
N ARG A 95 11.11 1.26 15.51
CA ARG A 95 11.23 -0.08 16.12
C ARG A 95 11.79 -0.05 17.54
N LEU A 96 12.49 1.02 17.94
CA LEU A 96 13.06 1.15 19.28
C LEU A 96 11.99 1.51 20.31
N TYR A 97 11.08 2.41 19.96
CA TYR A 97 10.06 2.93 20.88
C TYR A 97 8.63 2.48 20.55
N GLY A 98 8.44 1.73 19.46
CA GLY A 98 7.13 1.25 19.02
C GLY A 98 6.18 2.39 18.67
N THR A 99 6.70 3.45 18.05
CA THR A 99 5.92 4.66 17.74
C THR A 99 5.77 4.88 16.25
N LEU A 100 4.58 5.34 15.85
CA LEU A 100 4.33 5.91 14.53
C LEU A 100 4.61 7.41 14.54
N LEU A 101 5.49 7.84 13.66
CA LEU A 101 5.94 9.21 13.54
C LEU A 101 5.47 9.78 12.20
N LYS A 102 4.85 10.96 12.26
CA LYS A 102 4.64 11.80 11.09
C LYS A 102 5.76 12.82 11.03
N MET A 103 6.52 12.83 9.94
CA MET A 103 7.71 13.65 9.78
C MET A 103 7.47 14.79 8.78
N ASP A 104 8.22 15.88 8.93
CA ASP A 104 8.39 16.87 7.86
C ASP A 104 9.54 16.49 6.91
N GLN A 105 9.76 17.29 5.88
CA GLN A 105 10.83 17.08 4.90
C GLN A 105 12.26 17.26 5.46
N PHE A 106 12.41 17.85 6.65
CA PHE A 106 13.68 18.11 7.30
C PHE A 106 14.01 17.09 8.39
N GLY A 107 13.12 16.11 8.64
CA GLY A 107 13.30 15.08 9.66
C GLY A 107 12.80 15.47 11.05
N ASN A 108 12.01 16.54 11.17
CA ASN A 108 11.36 16.90 12.43
C ASN A 108 10.06 16.12 12.62
N ILE A 109 9.76 15.77 13.87
CA ILE A 109 8.54 15.06 14.25
C ILE A 109 7.37 16.06 14.32
N LEU A 110 6.39 15.88 13.44
CA LEU A 110 5.11 16.61 13.45
C LEU A 110 4.10 16.00 14.42
N SER A 111 4.05 14.67 14.46
CA SER A 111 3.16 13.91 15.36
C SER A 111 3.78 12.56 15.70
N CYS A 112 3.45 12.04 16.88
CA CYS A 112 3.96 10.78 17.40
C CYS A 112 2.85 10.05 18.14
N LEU A 113 2.61 8.79 17.76
CA LEU A 113 1.65 7.91 18.40
C LEU A 113 2.33 6.63 18.87
N ARG A 114 1.87 6.06 19.99
CA ARG A 114 2.17 4.69 20.39
C ARG A 114 0.87 3.90 20.45
N GLY A 115 0.72 2.94 19.53
CA GLY A 115 -0.61 2.42 19.22
C GLY A 115 -1.51 3.57 18.74
N PHE A 116 -2.68 3.72 19.35
CA PHE A 116 -3.60 4.85 19.09
C PHE A 116 -3.42 6.07 20.01
N ASN A 117 -2.47 6.01 20.96
CA ASN A 117 -2.30 7.07 21.94
C ASN A 117 -1.31 8.12 21.43
N PHE A 118 -1.72 9.38 21.38
CA PHE A 118 -0.81 10.49 21.10
C PHE A 118 0.21 10.66 22.23
N ILE A 119 1.48 10.76 21.88
CA ILE A 119 2.55 11.02 22.83
C ILE A 119 2.59 12.51 23.16
N GLN A 120 2.50 12.83 24.45
CA GLN A 120 2.57 14.20 24.95
C GLN A 120 3.98 14.78 24.82
N ARG A 121 4.08 16.11 24.88
CA ARG A 121 5.32 16.84 24.56
C ARG A 121 6.49 16.45 25.47
N GLU A 122 6.24 16.19 26.74
CA GLU A 122 7.24 15.84 27.75
C GLU A 122 7.81 14.44 27.47
N GLU A 123 6.95 13.44 27.26
CA GLU A 123 7.35 12.07 26.89
C GLU A 123 8.00 12.03 25.49
N LEU A 124 7.53 12.87 24.57
CA LEU A 124 8.17 13.01 23.25
C LEU A 124 9.60 13.50 23.38
N ARG A 125 9.86 14.49 24.26
CA ARG A 125 11.20 15.04 24.48
C ARG A 125 12.12 14.07 25.22
N SER A 126 11.60 13.19 26.07
CA SER A 126 12.44 12.16 26.69
C SER A 126 12.90 11.12 25.67
N MET A 127 12.04 10.71 24.75
CA MET A 127 12.39 9.75 23.69
C MET A 127 13.16 10.39 22.53
N TYR A 128 12.82 11.63 22.18
CA TYR A 128 13.37 12.37 21.05
C TYR A 128 13.77 13.78 21.50
N PRO A 129 14.94 13.95 22.15
CA PRO A 129 15.35 15.23 22.75
C PRO A 129 15.30 16.42 21.79
N ASN A 130 15.71 16.21 20.54
CA ASN A 130 15.71 17.25 19.50
C ASN A 130 14.44 17.25 18.63
N LYS A 131 13.42 16.43 18.97
CA LYS A 131 12.24 16.18 18.12
C LYS A 131 12.59 15.89 16.66
N PHE A 132 13.74 15.26 16.46
CA PHE A 132 14.33 14.98 15.18
C PHE A 132 14.77 13.52 15.18
N VAL A 133 14.54 12.84 14.07
CA VAL A 133 14.97 11.46 13.87
C VAL A 133 15.79 11.40 12.61
N LYS A 134 17.06 10.98 12.76
CA LYS A 134 17.88 10.62 11.61
C LYS A 134 17.41 9.27 11.10
N TYR A 135 17.22 9.17 9.78
CA TYR A 135 16.92 7.88 9.16
C TYR A 135 18.05 6.89 9.43
N ASP A 136 17.68 5.72 9.95
CA ASP A 136 18.53 4.55 10.17
C ASP A 136 17.68 3.32 9.82
N GLU A 137 18.05 2.62 8.75
CA GLU A 137 17.34 1.46 8.21
C GLU A 137 17.12 0.34 9.25
N LYS A 138 18.00 0.23 10.26
CA LYS A 138 17.88 -0.82 11.29
C LYS A 138 16.82 -0.50 12.34
N ARG A 139 16.48 0.78 12.49
CA ARG A 139 15.57 1.29 13.52
C ARG A 139 14.25 1.79 12.94
N ILE A 140 14.29 2.43 11.78
CA ILE A 140 13.18 3.15 11.20
C ILE A 140 12.71 2.43 9.94
N GLU A 141 11.45 2.02 9.94
CA GLU A 141 10.76 1.58 8.74
C GLU A 141 9.92 2.74 8.17
N ILE A 142 9.92 2.92 6.85
CA ILE A 142 9.10 3.94 6.18
C ILE A 142 7.94 3.25 5.48
N MET A 143 6.72 3.45 6.00
CA MET A 143 5.48 2.86 5.49
C MET A 143 4.97 3.60 4.26
N ASN A 144 5.70 3.54 3.14
CA ASN A 144 5.51 4.41 1.96
C ASN A 144 4.60 3.84 0.86
N THR A 145 4.21 2.57 0.92
CA THR A 145 3.35 1.93 -0.09
C THR A 145 1.91 1.82 0.41
N LEU A 146 0.94 1.72 -0.49
CA LEU A 146 -0.44 1.42 -0.09
C LEU A 146 -0.56 0.01 0.55
N PHE A 147 0.31 -0.92 0.16
CA PHE A 147 0.45 -2.23 0.80
C PHE A 147 0.85 -2.17 2.28
N SER A 148 1.46 -1.06 2.73
CA SER A 148 1.86 -0.89 4.13
C SER A 148 0.74 -0.36 5.04
N LEU A 149 -0.43 0.00 4.50
CA LEU A 149 -1.56 0.49 5.32
C LEU A 149 -2.09 -0.56 6.31
N PRO A 150 -2.34 -1.83 5.89
CA PRO A 150 -2.76 -2.88 6.82
C PRO A 150 -1.71 -3.18 7.89
N GLU A 151 -0.43 -3.22 7.50
CA GLU A 151 0.73 -3.41 8.40
C GLU A 151 0.82 -2.30 9.45
N THR A 152 0.70 -1.04 9.01
CA THR A 152 0.70 0.14 9.90
C THR A 152 -0.41 0.06 10.93
N TYR A 153 -1.62 -0.33 10.49
CA TYR A 153 -2.78 -0.39 11.37
C TYR A 153 -2.70 -1.58 12.34
N ILE A 154 -2.34 -2.79 11.89
CA ILE A 154 -2.22 -3.95 12.78
C ILE A 154 -1.10 -3.76 13.83
N LEU A 155 0.03 -3.14 13.46
CA LEU A 155 1.07 -2.76 14.42
C LEU A 155 0.50 -1.83 15.49
N SER A 156 -0.32 -0.86 15.09
CA SER A 156 -0.97 0.08 16.01
C SER A 156 -1.94 -0.64 16.95
N CYS A 157 -2.78 -1.55 16.43
CA CYS A 157 -3.69 -2.35 17.25
C CYS A 157 -2.93 -3.17 18.30
N ILE A 158 -1.88 -3.88 17.88
CA ILE A 158 -1.09 -4.75 18.76
C ILE A 158 -0.40 -3.94 19.86
N ILE A 159 0.29 -2.87 19.48
CA ILE A 159 0.99 -2.01 20.45
C ILE A 159 -0.02 -1.34 21.38
N HIS A 160 -1.15 -0.88 20.86
CA HIS A 160 -2.21 -0.29 21.68
C HIS A 160 -2.77 -1.31 22.68
N MET A 161 -3.05 -2.54 22.25
CA MET A 161 -3.50 -3.60 23.13
C MET A 161 -2.47 -3.85 24.25
N PHE A 162 -1.20 -4.07 23.91
CA PHE A 162 -0.19 -4.37 24.92
C PHE A 162 0.11 -3.21 25.87
N VAL A 163 0.02 -1.96 25.41
CA VAL A 163 0.31 -0.79 26.27
C VAL A 163 -0.86 -0.44 27.19
N ASN A 164 -2.09 -0.81 26.84
CA ASN A 164 -3.29 -0.50 27.63
C ASN A 164 -3.88 -1.70 28.37
N ASP A 165 -3.42 -2.93 28.12
CA ASP A 165 -3.85 -4.12 28.84
C ASP A 165 -3.13 -4.24 30.19
N PRO A 166 -3.85 -4.28 31.34
CA PRO A 166 -3.27 -4.36 32.68
C PRO A 166 -2.37 -5.57 32.94
N ASP A 167 -2.52 -6.65 32.15
CA ASP A 167 -1.66 -7.84 32.26
C ASP A 167 -0.21 -7.59 31.81
N TYR A 168 0.03 -6.50 31.09
CA TYR A 168 1.32 -6.17 30.49
C TYR A 168 1.92 -4.94 31.15
N ILE A 169 3.23 -5.00 31.40
CA ILE A 169 4.01 -3.90 31.95
C ILE A 169 4.75 -3.22 30.80
N LYS A 170 4.40 -1.96 30.51
CA LYS A 170 5.15 -1.11 29.58
C LYS A 170 6.56 -0.87 30.12
N VAL A 171 7.55 -1.15 29.28
CA VAL A 171 8.96 -0.78 29.53
C VAL A 171 9.44 0.11 28.39
N GLU A 172 10.67 0.61 28.47
CA GLU A 172 11.18 1.62 27.54
C GLU A 172 11.11 1.20 26.07
N HIS A 173 11.52 -0.05 25.77
CA HIS A 173 11.65 -0.57 24.41
C HIS A 173 10.72 -1.75 24.10
N GLY A 174 9.65 -1.91 24.88
CA GLY A 174 8.72 -3.01 24.68
C GLY A 174 7.72 -3.18 25.82
N VAL A 175 7.27 -4.42 26.00
CA VAL A 175 6.32 -4.81 27.05
C VAL A 175 6.75 -6.13 27.71
N LYS A 176 6.33 -6.33 28.95
CA LYS A 176 6.56 -7.57 29.71
C LYS A 176 5.26 -8.19 30.19
N LYS A 177 5.18 -9.53 30.17
CA LYS A 177 4.13 -10.31 30.84
C LYS A 177 4.78 -11.46 31.61
N GLY A 178 4.82 -11.36 32.94
CA GLY A 178 5.62 -12.27 33.77
C GLY A 178 7.10 -12.22 33.39
N SER A 179 7.69 -13.37 33.03
CA SER A 179 9.08 -13.48 32.56
C SER A 179 9.26 -13.20 31.06
N LEU A 180 8.18 -13.11 30.29
CA LEU A 180 8.24 -12.87 28.84
C LEU A 180 8.46 -11.38 28.56
N TYR A 181 9.54 -11.05 27.83
CA TYR A 181 9.82 -9.72 27.31
C TYR A 181 9.62 -9.70 25.79
N MET A 182 8.83 -8.75 25.30
CA MET A 182 8.60 -8.53 23.88
C MET A 182 9.03 -7.11 23.53
N SER A 183 10.11 -6.99 22.76
CA SER A 183 10.56 -5.71 22.25
C SER A 183 9.63 -5.20 21.15
N TYR A 184 9.54 -3.89 20.96
CA TYR A 184 8.79 -3.35 19.81
C TYR A 184 9.41 -3.76 18.47
N ALA A 185 10.73 -3.94 18.43
CA ALA A 185 11.43 -4.43 17.26
C ALA A 185 11.06 -5.87 16.90
N SER A 186 10.89 -6.76 17.88
CA SER A 186 10.44 -8.15 17.63
C SER A 186 8.98 -8.21 17.23
N ILE A 187 8.11 -7.39 17.85
CA ILE A 187 6.71 -7.27 17.44
C ILE A 187 6.62 -6.82 15.97
N TYR A 188 7.45 -5.87 15.58
CA TYR A 188 7.55 -5.44 14.18
C TYR A 188 7.98 -6.59 13.25
N GLU A 189 9.02 -7.34 13.60
CA GLU A 189 9.48 -8.47 12.78
C GLU A 189 8.42 -9.57 12.64
N ASP A 190 7.66 -9.85 13.69
CA ASP A 190 6.56 -10.84 13.63
C ASP A 190 5.46 -10.39 12.66
N VAL A 191 5.05 -9.12 12.73
CA VAL A 191 4.08 -8.54 11.80
C VAL A 191 4.63 -8.52 10.38
N ARG A 192 5.88 -8.10 10.20
CA ARG A 192 6.53 -8.02 8.90
C ARG A 192 6.62 -9.39 8.25
N THR A 193 7.02 -10.40 9.01
CA THR A 193 7.05 -11.81 8.58
C THR A 193 5.66 -12.29 8.17
N ALA A 194 4.61 -11.93 8.92
CA ALA A 194 3.23 -12.26 8.56
C ALA A 194 2.77 -11.55 7.26
N CYS A 195 3.17 -10.28 7.07
CA CYS A 195 2.91 -9.52 5.85
C CYS A 195 3.62 -10.14 4.65
N ASP A 196 4.89 -10.50 4.77
CA ASP A 196 5.65 -11.14 3.69
C ASP A 196 5.06 -12.51 3.33
N TRP A 197 4.69 -13.32 4.33
CA TRP A 197 3.99 -14.59 4.12
C TRP A 197 2.67 -14.41 3.36
N MET A 198 1.89 -13.40 3.74
CA MET A 198 0.63 -13.06 3.07
C MET A 198 0.86 -12.68 1.59
N HIS A 199 1.83 -11.79 1.31
CA HIS A 199 2.11 -11.32 -0.05
C HIS A 199 2.66 -12.41 -0.96
N ARG A 200 3.36 -13.41 -0.40
CA ARG A 200 3.89 -14.55 -1.17
C ARG A 200 2.82 -15.46 -1.77
N GLY A 201 1.58 -15.43 -1.28
CA GLY A 201 0.53 -16.27 -1.88
C GLY A 201 -0.88 -16.04 -1.39
N GLU A 202 -1.10 -15.99 -0.07
CA GLU A 202 -2.45 -15.98 0.52
C GLU A 202 -3.30 -14.80 0.01
N LEU A 203 -2.74 -13.60 -0.04
CA LEU A 203 -3.44 -12.42 -0.54
C LEU A 203 -3.78 -12.55 -2.02
N LYS A 204 -2.82 -13.02 -2.84
CA LYS A 204 -3.02 -13.21 -4.28
C LYS A 204 -4.14 -14.21 -4.54
N GLN A 205 -4.12 -15.38 -3.88
CA GLN A 205 -5.13 -16.42 -4.06
C GLN A 205 -6.54 -15.91 -3.75
N ARG A 206 -6.72 -15.21 -2.61
CA ARG A 206 -8.03 -14.64 -2.25
C ARG A 206 -8.46 -13.51 -3.19
N THR A 207 -7.51 -12.70 -3.65
CA THR A 207 -7.78 -11.64 -4.63
C THR A 207 -8.30 -12.23 -5.94
N LEU A 208 -7.65 -13.28 -6.45
CA LEU A 208 -8.04 -13.93 -7.69
C LEU A 208 -9.38 -14.66 -7.59
N ALA A 209 -9.72 -15.19 -6.41
CA ALA A 209 -11.01 -15.81 -6.16
C ALA A 209 -12.20 -14.84 -6.27
N ASN A 210 -11.99 -13.53 -6.01
CA ASN A 210 -13.02 -12.51 -6.20
C ASN A 210 -12.45 -11.19 -6.74
N ILE A 211 -11.88 -11.23 -7.94
CA ILE A 211 -11.17 -10.07 -8.51
C ILE A 211 -12.05 -8.82 -8.65
N SER A 212 -13.35 -8.97 -8.88
CA SER A 212 -14.30 -7.86 -9.01
C SER A 212 -14.52 -7.09 -7.71
N GLU A 213 -14.34 -7.74 -6.57
CA GLU A 213 -14.44 -7.11 -5.25
C GLU A 213 -13.20 -6.26 -4.94
N TYR A 214 -12.03 -6.67 -5.46
CA TYR A 214 -10.76 -6.12 -5.03
C TYR A 214 -10.03 -5.25 -6.05
N VAL A 215 -10.32 -5.37 -7.35
CA VAL A 215 -9.62 -4.62 -8.40
C VAL A 215 -10.60 -3.76 -9.19
N GLU A 216 -10.29 -2.48 -9.33
CA GLU A 216 -11.02 -1.55 -10.18
C GLU A 216 -10.84 -1.89 -11.65
N ARG A 217 -11.93 -1.81 -12.42
CA ARG A 217 -11.90 -1.98 -13.87
C ARG A 217 -12.21 -0.67 -14.55
N ASP A 218 -11.28 -0.18 -15.36
CA ASP A 218 -11.47 1.00 -16.20
C ASP A 218 -11.36 0.63 -17.69
N PRO A 219 -12.48 0.61 -18.44
CA PRO A 219 -12.46 0.26 -19.86
C PRO A 219 -11.65 1.26 -20.71
N ARG A 220 -11.39 2.47 -20.21
CA ARG A 220 -10.60 3.50 -20.90
C ARG A 220 -9.11 3.16 -20.92
N LEU A 221 -8.65 2.24 -20.07
CA LEU A 221 -7.26 1.83 -20.01
C LEU A 221 -6.80 1.26 -21.35
N CYS A 222 -7.58 0.35 -21.95
CA CYS A 222 -7.28 -0.21 -23.27
C CYS A 222 -7.16 0.90 -24.34
N THR A 223 -8.12 1.83 -24.35
CA THR A 223 -8.10 2.98 -25.27
C THR A 223 -6.85 3.86 -25.10
N LEU A 224 -6.39 4.07 -23.87
CA LEU A 224 -5.16 4.82 -23.61
C LEU A 224 -3.95 4.10 -24.21
N LEU A 225 -3.79 2.81 -23.92
CA LEU A 225 -2.65 2.02 -24.41
C LEU A 225 -2.65 1.90 -25.94
N ASP A 226 -3.83 1.72 -26.56
CA ASP A 226 -4.00 1.71 -28.01
C ASP A 226 -3.55 3.04 -28.62
N ARG A 227 -4.01 4.16 -28.06
CA ARG A 227 -3.63 5.49 -28.54
C ARG A 227 -2.13 5.75 -28.43
N LEU A 228 -1.48 5.30 -27.35
CA LEU A 228 -0.02 5.44 -27.23
C LEU A 228 0.70 4.68 -28.35
N ARG A 229 0.27 3.44 -28.63
CA ARG A 229 0.87 2.60 -29.69
C ARG A 229 0.63 3.16 -31.09
N VAL A 230 -0.60 3.55 -31.40
CA VAL A 230 -0.98 4.10 -32.71
C VAL A 230 -0.22 5.40 -33.01
N ASN A 231 0.09 6.20 -31.99
CA ASN A 231 0.90 7.41 -32.14
C ASN A 231 2.43 7.14 -32.14
N GLY A 232 2.86 5.90 -32.40
CA GLY A 232 4.25 5.54 -32.61
C GLY A 232 5.08 5.29 -31.35
N ALA A 233 4.46 5.32 -30.17
CA ALA A 233 5.16 5.03 -28.92
C ALA A 233 5.23 3.53 -28.64
N LYS A 234 6.33 3.10 -28.03
CA LYS A 234 6.51 1.73 -27.53
C LYS A 234 5.99 1.65 -26.10
N VAL A 235 5.14 0.68 -25.81
CA VAL A 235 4.55 0.46 -24.48
C VAL A 235 5.14 -0.81 -23.87
N PHE A 236 5.53 -0.76 -22.61
CA PHE A 236 6.03 -1.93 -21.89
C PHE A 236 5.50 -1.97 -20.45
N LEU A 237 5.41 -3.19 -19.91
CA LEU A 237 5.10 -3.46 -18.50
C LEU A 237 6.39 -3.87 -17.80
N LEU A 238 6.68 -3.25 -16.66
CA LEU A 238 7.79 -3.61 -15.79
C LEU A 238 7.24 -3.69 -14.37
N THR A 239 6.97 -4.91 -13.91
CA THR A 239 6.32 -5.18 -12.62
C THR A 239 7.16 -6.11 -11.76
N ASN A 240 7.05 -5.94 -10.43
CA ASN A 240 7.65 -6.83 -9.44
C ASN A 240 6.81 -8.09 -9.19
N SER A 241 5.57 -8.12 -9.65
CA SER A 241 4.69 -9.28 -9.50
C SER A 241 5.14 -10.42 -10.41
N ASP A 242 4.90 -11.66 -9.98
CA ASP A 242 5.16 -12.86 -10.76
C ASP A 242 4.25 -12.93 -12.00
N PHE A 243 4.69 -13.72 -12.97
CA PHE A 243 4.02 -13.83 -14.26
C PHE A 243 2.58 -14.34 -14.13
N GLU A 244 2.35 -15.37 -13.31
CA GLU A 244 1.02 -15.96 -13.15
C GLU A 244 0.01 -14.95 -12.60
N TYR A 245 0.38 -14.23 -11.53
CA TYR A 245 -0.48 -13.20 -10.97
C TYR A 245 -0.69 -12.06 -11.96
N SER A 246 0.38 -11.62 -12.63
CA SER A 246 0.30 -10.55 -13.63
C SER A 246 -0.64 -10.93 -14.77
N HIS A 247 -0.55 -12.16 -15.27
CA HIS A 247 -1.41 -12.67 -16.34
C HIS A 247 -2.87 -12.66 -15.93
N VAL A 248 -3.22 -13.22 -14.76
CA VAL A 248 -4.62 -13.32 -14.32
C VAL A 248 -5.19 -11.98 -13.88
N SER A 249 -4.39 -11.09 -13.28
CA SER A 249 -4.85 -9.75 -12.88
C SER A 249 -5.01 -8.80 -14.07
N CYS A 250 -4.11 -8.89 -15.05
CA CYS A 250 -4.17 -8.06 -16.26
C CYS A 250 -5.24 -8.55 -17.25
N PHE A 251 -5.45 -9.86 -17.40
CA PHE A 251 -6.35 -10.38 -18.44
C PHE A 251 -7.78 -9.79 -18.35
N PRO A 252 -8.43 -9.70 -17.17
CA PRO A 252 -9.73 -9.06 -17.04
C PRO A 252 -9.72 -7.54 -17.19
N LEU A 253 -8.57 -6.89 -16.99
CA LEU A 253 -8.39 -5.45 -17.23
C LEU A 253 -8.25 -5.12 -18.72
N PHE A 254 -7.74 -6.08 -19.50
CA PHE A 254 -7.40 -5.87 -20.90
C PHE A 254 -8.34 -6.51 -21.90
N LEU A 255 -9.29 -7.35 -21.52
CA LEU A 255 -10.25 -7.93 -22.48
C LEU A 255 -10.90 -6.82 -23.35
N PRO A 256 -10.79 -6.90 -24.70
CA PRO A 256 -10.46 -8.08 -25.52
C PRO A 256 -9.01 -8.15 -26.07
N TRP A 257 -8.05 -7.43 -25.50
CA TRP A 257 -6.65 -7.45 -25.96
C TRP A 257 -6.00 -8.83 -25.78
N LYS A 258 -5.45 -9.36 -26.88
CA LYS A 258 -4.48 -10.47 -26.83
C LYS A 258 -3.09 -9.93 -26.53
N ILE A 259 -2.53 -10.30 -25.40
CA ILE A 259 -1.10 -10.13 -25.11
C ILE A 259 -0.35 -10.99 -26.13
N LYS A 260 0.33 -10.36 -27.09
CA LYS A 260 1.26 -11.06 -27.99
C LYS A 260 2.65 -10.99 -27.35
N TYR A 261 3.24 -12.16 -27.12
CA TYR A 261 4.64 -12.34 -26.73
C TYR A 261 5.57 -11.96 -27.87
#